data_AF-Q8ZSJ0-F1
#
_entry.id   AF-Q8ZSJ0-F1
#
_cell.length_a   1.000
_cell.length_b   1.000
_cell.length_c   1.000
_cell.angle_alpha   90.00
_cell.angle_beta   90.00
_cell.angle_gamma   90.00
#
_symmetry.space_group_name_H-M   'P 1'
#
loop_
_entity.id
_entity.type
_entity.pdbx_description
1 polymer ?
#
loop_
_entity_poly.entity_id
_entity_poly.type
_entity_poly.pdbx_seq_one_letter_code
_entity_poly.pdbx_strand_id
1 'polypeptide(L)' 'MSNNHPYKIIPDRVIKLAENQIFVFGSNTEGRHGAGSALFARQYCNAEYGNPQGRQGQSWAMATPCLAIASLSSLRDATR' A
#
# COMPACT_ATOMS: atom_id res chain seq x y z
N MET A 1 -5.36 32.59 9.65
CA MET A 1 -6.49 31.87 9.05
C MET A 1 -6.58 30.51 9.72
N SER A 2 -7.66 30.25 10.47
CA SER A 2 -7.85 28.97 11.17
C SER A 2 -8.19 27.91 10.13
N ASN A 3 -7.31 26.93 9.95
CA ASN A 3 -7.52 25.81 9.04
C ASN A 3 -8.52 24.83 9.69
N ASN A 4 -9.82 25.12 9.56
CA ASN A 4 -10.94 24.28 9.98
C ASN A 4 -11.12 23.05 9.07
N HIS A 5 -10.02 22.35 8.72
CA HIS A 5 -10.14 21.13 7.96
C HIS A 5 -10.41 19.96 8.93
N PRO A 6 -11.45 19.12 8.72
CA PRO A 6 -11.75 17.99 9.59
C PRO A 6 -10.65 16.92 9.67
N TYR A 7 -9.58 17.04 8.87
CA TYR A 7 -8.44 16.15 8.93
C TYR A 7 -7.29 16.75 9.75
N LYS A 8 -6.66 15.91 10.57
CA LYS A 8 -5.42 16.22 11.26
C LYS A 8 -4.26 15.68 10.42
N ILE A 9 -3.39 16.57 9.93
CA ILE A 9 -2.11 16.15 9.34
C ILE A 9 -1.17 15.84 10.51
N ILE A 10 -0.58 14.65 10.49
CA ILE A 10 0.42 14.23 11.46
C ILE A 10 1.79 14.44 10.81
N PRO A 11 2.65 15.34 11.34
CA PRO A 11 3.94 15.67 10.73
C PRO A 11 4.99 14.57 10.92
N ASP A 12 4.77 13.68 11.89
CA ASP A 12 5.72 12.65 12.29
C ASP A 12 5.36 11.26 11.75
N ARG A 13 6.34 10.34 11.81
CA ARG A 13 6.13 8.92 11.50
C ARG A 13 5.02 8.35 12.39
N VAL A 14 4.06 7.67 11.76
CA VAL A 14 3.06 6.87 12.47
C VAL A 14 3.78 5.75 13.23
N ILE A 15 3.70 5.76 14.56
CA ILE A 15 4.27 4.72 15.43
C ILE A 15 3.19 3.87 16.11
N LYS A 16 1.96 4.39 16.18
CA LYS A 16 0.79 3.72 16.76
C LYS A 16 -0.48 4.30 16.15
N LEU A 17 -1.51 3.47 16.04
CA LEU A 17 -2.85 3.85 15.64
C LEU A 17 -3.77 3.79 16.87
N ALA A 18 -4.76 4.68 16.94
CA ALA A 18 -5.87 4.54 17.88
C ALA A 18 -6.77 3.37 17.48
N GLU A 19 -7.58 2.86 18.42
CA GLU A 19 -8.42 1.65 18.23
C GLU A 19 -9.38 1.75 17.04
N ASN A 20 -9.82 2.97 16.70
CA ASN A 20 -10.75 3.25 15.61
C ASN A 20 -10.07 3.79 14.35
N GLN A 21 -8.74 3.69 14.25
CA GLN A 21 -7.97 4.13 13.08
C GLN A 21 -7.56 2.93 12.23
N ILE A 22 -7.60 3.13 10.91
CA ILE A 22 -7.13 2.15 9.93
C ILE A 22 -5.96 2.76 9.17
N PHE A 23 -4.86 2.02 9.08
CA PHE A 23 -3.75 2.40 8.23
C PHE A 23 -4.01 1.95 6.79
N VAL A 24 -4.19 2.90 5.89
CA VAL A 24 -4.42 2.62 4.46
C VAL A 24 -3.08 2.67 3.74
N PHE A 25 -2.78 1.65 2.95
CA PHE A 25 -1.52 1.55 2.21
C PHE A 25 -1.70 1.01 0.80
N GLY A 26 -0.78 1.37 -0.09
CA GLY A 26 -0.71 0.80 -1.44
C GLY A 26 -0.08 -0.58 -1.41
N SER A 27 -0.75 -1.57 -2.00
CA SER A 27 -0.24 -2.92 -2.20
C SER A 27 0.00 -3.17 -3.69
N ASN A 28 0.98 -4.00 -4.02
CA ASN A 28 1.06 -4.60 -5.35
C ASN A 28 0.01 -5.72 -5.48
N THR A 29 -0.23 -6.15 -6.72
CA THR A 29 -1.20 -7.20 -7.08
C THR A 29 -0.87 -8.57 -6.52
N GLU A 30 0.39 -8.80 -6.12
CA GLU A 30 0.85 -10.07 -5.56
C GLU A 30 0.79 -10.09 -4.03
N GLY A 31 0.37 -8.99 -3.39
CA GLY A 31 0.31 -8.88 -1.93
C GLY A 31 1.68 -8.95 -1.25
N ARG A 32 2.77 -8.68 -1.98
CA ARG A 32 4.13 -8.69 -1.41
C ARG A 32 4.39 -7.40 -0.66
N HIS A 33 4.14 -7.42 0.64
CA HIS A 33 4.32 -6.30 1.55
C HIS A 33 5.76 -6.24 2.12
N GLY A 34 6.74 -6.17 1.22
CA GLY A 34 8.17 -6.29 1.57
C GLY A 34 8.92 -4.97 1.77
N ALA A 35 8.34 -3.82 1.38
CA ALA A 35 8.99 -2.52 1.47
C ALA A 35 8.01 -1.37 1.77
N GLY A 36 8.55 -0.20 2.12
CA GLY A 36 7.80 1.05 2.26
C GLY A 36 6.63 0.97 3.24
N SER A 37 5.50 1.59 2.87
CA SER A 37 4.27 1.60 3.66
C SER A 37 3.66 0.21 3.83
N ALA A 38 3.78 -0.67 2.83
CA ALA A 38 3.30 -2.04 2.91
C ALA A 38 4.06 -2.86 3.97
N LEU A 39 5.39 -2.71 4.04
CA LEU A 39 6.18 -3.36 5.09
C LEU A 39 5.77 -2.88 6.49
N PHE A 40 5.55 -1.57 6.65
CA PHE A 40 5.05 -1.01 7.90
C PHE A 40 3.69 -1.62 8.28
N ALA A 41 2.76 -1.70 7.34
CA ALA A 41 1.44 -2.29 7.56
C ALA A 41 1.55 -3.76 8.02
N ARG A 42 2.46 -4.54 7.41
CA ARG A 42 2.71 -5.93 7.79
C ARG A 42 3.31 -6.05 9.19
N GLN A 43 4.28 -5.21 9.53
CA GLN A 43 5.02 -5.28 10.80
C GLN A 43 4.21 -4.76 12.00
N TYR A 44 3.41 -3.72 11.80
CA TYR A 44 2.80 -2.96 12.90
C TYR A 44 1.27 -2.90 12.86
N CYS A 45 0.65 -3.20 11.72
CA CYS A 45 -0.81 -3.12 11.55
C CYS A 45 -1.46 -4.48 11.24
N ASN A 46 -0.68 -5.57 11.32
CA ASN A 46 -1.11 -6.94 11.03
C ASN A 46 -1.67 -7.11 9.61
N ALA A 47 -1.09 -6.43 8.61
CA ALA A 47 -1.39 -6.70 7.20
C ALA A 47 -0.91 -8.11 6.81
N GLU A 48 -1.69 -8.77 5.95
CA GLU A 48 -1.49 -10.15 5.54
C GLU A 48 -0.61 -10.22 4.29
N TYR A 49 0.52 -10.93 4.41
CA TYR A 49 1.38 -11.18 3.26
C TYR A 49 0.67 -12.07 2.24
N GLY A 50 0.74 -11.71 0.95
CA GLY A 50 0.06 -12.41 -0.13
C GLY A 50 -1.39 -11.97 -0.34
N ASN A 51 -1.91 -11.06 0.48
CA ASN A 51 -3.25 -10.50 0.32
C ASN A 51 -3.16 -9.05 -0.24
N PRO A 52 -3.47 -8.82 -1.52
CA PRO A 52 -3.26 -7.53 -2.16
C PRO A 52 -4.32 -6.47 -1.82
N GLN A 53 -5.48 -6.85 -1.27
CA GLN A 53 -6.61 -5.92 -1.16
C GLN A 53 -7.48 -6.16 0.09
N GLY A 54 -8.11 -5.09 0.56
CA GLY A 54 -9.17 -5.15 1.58
C GLY A 54 -8.67 -4.97 3.01
N ARG A 55 -9.58 -5.19 3.96
CA ARG A 55 -9.32 -5.02 5.40
C ARG A 55 -8.46 -6.17 5.92
N GLN A 56 -7.33 -5.85 6.54
CA GLN A 56 -6.39 -6.81 7.10
C GLN A 56 -5.86 -6.26 8.42
N GLY A 57 -6.08 -6.97 9.53
CA GLY A 57 -5.72 -6.45 10.85
C GLY A 57 -6.32 -5.06 11.13
N GLN A 58 -5.47 -4.11 11.49
CA GLN A 58 -5.80 -2.68 11.66
C GLN A 58 -5.35 -1.85 10.44
N SER A 59 -5.45 -2.43 9.26
CA SER A 59 -5.04 -1.82 7.99
C SER A 59 -6.01 -2.12 6.85
N TRP A 60 -5.86 -1.36 5.77
CA TRP A 60 -6.58 -1.59 4.52
C TRP A 60 -5.60 -1.52 3.34
N ALA A 61 -5.52 -2.63 2.60
CA ALA A 61 -4.71 -2.73 1.39
C ALA A 61 -5.49 -2.20 0.18
N MET A 62 -4.92 -1.22 -0.51
CA MET A 62 -5.39 -0.78 -1.83
C MET A 62 -4.50 -1.43 -2.89
N ALA A 63 -5.02 -2.45 -3.56
CA ALA A 63 -4.33 -3.07 -4.69
C ALA A 63 -4.14 -2.02 -5.80
N THR A 64 -2.89 -1.68 -6.05
CA THR A 64 -2.49 -0.88 -7.20
C THR A 64 -1.99 -1.82 -8.30
N PRO A 65 -2.34 -1.58 -9.58
CA PRO A 65 -1.74 -2.32 -10.68
C PRO A 65 -0.23 -2.23 -10.54
N CYS A 66 0.43 -3.38 -10.41
CA CYS A 66 1.87 -3.40 -10.64
C CYS A 66 2.05 -2.95 -12.08
N LEU A 67 2.85 -1.90 -12.31
CA LEU A 67 3.23 -1.51 -13.67
C LEU A 67 4.14 -2.62 -14.18
N ALA A 68 3.56 -3.72 -14.63
CA ALA A 68 4.26 -4.72 -15.40
C ALA A 68 4.71 -3.97 -16.65
N ILE A 69 6.01 -3.66 -16.70
CA ILE A 69 6.65 -3.31 -17.96
C ILE A 69 6.38 -4.54 -18.81
N ALA A 70 5.39 -4.47 -19.70
CA ALA A 70 5.06 -5.58 -20.58
C ALA A 70 6.38 -6.00 -21.19
N SER A 71 6.78 -7.25 -20.93
CA SER A 71 8.09 -7.74 -21.34
C SER A 71 8.32 -7.33 -22.78
N LEU A 72 9.36 -6.53 -23.01
CA LEU A 72 9.78 -6.07 -24.35
C LEU A 72 10.10 -7.25 -25.29
N SER A 73 9.98 -8.49 -24.82
CA SER A 73 10.06 -9.70 -25.65
C SER A 73 9.08 -9.69 -26.82
N SER A 74 7.90 -9.09 -26.70
CA SER A 74 6.94 -9.04 -27.81
C SER A 74 7.29 -8.00 -28.90
N LEU A 75 8.30 -7.15 -28.69
CA LEU A 75 8.75 -6.15 -29.68
C LEU A 75 9.98 -6.61 -30.48
N ARG A 76 10.50 -7.82 -30.24
CA ARG A 76 11.66 -8.36 -30.99
C ARG A 76 11.28 -9.15 -32.24
N ASP A 77 9.99 -9.50 -32.40
CA ASP A 77 9.52 -10.29 -33.54
C ASP A 77 8.97 -9.46 -34.71
N ALA A 78 8.93 -8.13 -34.60
CA ALA A 78 8.46 -7.23 -35.67
C ALA A 78 9.55 -6.84 -36.69
N THR A 79 10.72 -7.48 -36.65
CA THR A 79 11.86 -7.22 -37.57
C THR A 79 12.34 -8.47 -38.32
N ARG A 80 11.46 -9.46 -38.54
CA ARG A 80 11.70 -10.55 -39.49
C ARG A 80 10.54 -10.76 -40.43
#